data_AF-A0A2G8KBQ0-F1
#
_entry.id   AF-A0A2G8KBQ0-F1
#
_cell.length_a   1.000
_cell.length_b   1.000
_cell.length_c   1.000
_cell.angle_alpha   90.00
_cell.angle_beta   90.00
_cell.angle_gamma   90.00
#
_symmetry.space_group_name_H-M   'P 1'
#
loop_
_entity.id
_entity.type
_entity.pdbx_description
1 polymer ?
#
loop_
_entity_poly.entity_id
_entity_poly.type
_entity_poly.pdbx_seq_one_letter_code
_entity_poly.pdbx_strand_id
1 'polypeptide(L)'
;MLKRGASRFLRIEWSRHRAVRQQTKSMSSTEGMEKIPQIAANAVSVQSEKMPSDAVQVKGYDFNQGFDFHKLMQSYKTTGFQATNFGKAIEEINKMLEAKKIPLSEEVVREGTALNPVGREKTNCTIFLGITSNIISSGLREIVRSFWQHNLIDCMVTTAGGIEEDIMKCLAPSYLGDFRLKDKELRTKGLNRIGNLIVPNENYCKFEDWCLPILDKMKLEQEQEGINWTPSKMISRLG
;
A
#
# COMPACT_ATOMS: atom_id res chain seq x y z
N MET A 1 -1.92 -43.05 10.60
CA MET A 1 -2.91 -43.73 9.74
C MET A 1 -3.25 -42.80 8.57
N LEU A 2 -2.35 -42.65 7.59
CA LEU A 2 -2.52 -41.81 6.38
C LEU A 2 -1.35 -42.06 5.41
N LYS A 3 -1.13 -43.32 5.01
CA LYS A 3 -0.10 -43.68 4.00
C LYS A 3 -0.56 -44.76 2.99
N ARG A 4 -1.86 -45.08 2.92
CA ARG A 4 -2.37 -46.14 2.03
C ARG A 4 -3.28 -45.69 0.88
N GLY A 5 -3.57 -44.40 0.74
CA GLY A 5 -4.42 -43.86 -0.34
C GLY A 5 -3.68 -43.47 -1.64
N ALA A 6 -2.45 -42.96 -1.55
CA ALA A 6 -1.74 -42.40 -2.71
C ALA A 6 -1.20 -43.46 -3.69
N SER A 7 -0.89 -44.68 -3.21
CA SER A 7 -0.30 -45.74 -4.04
C SER A 7 -1.28 -46.34 -5.06
N ARG A 8 -2.59 -46.32 -4.78
CA ARG A 8 -3.60 -46.89 -5.67
C ARG A 8 -3.97 -45.95 -6.82
N PHE A 9 -3.92 -44.63 -6.59
CA PHE A 9 -4.12 -43.61 -7.63
C PHE A 9 -2.96 -43.58 -8.63
N LEU A 10 -1.71 -43.58 -8.13
CA LEU A 10 -0.51 -43.61 -8.97
C LEU A 10 -0.41 -44.88 -9.82
N ARG A 11 -0.87 -46.05 -9.34
CA ARG A 11 -0.88 -47.28 -10.15
C ARG A 11 -1.91 -47.29 -11.28
N ILE A 12 -3.06 -46.63 -11.10
CA ILE A 12 -4.11 -46.57 -12.12
C ILE A 12 -3.70 -45.59 -13.24
N GLU A 13 -3.09 -44.45 -12.90
CA GLU A 13 -2.56 -43.50 -13.89
C GLU A 13 -1.34 -44.05 -14.67
N TRP A 14 -0.45 -44.80 -14.01
CA TRP A 14 0.69 -45.43 -14.68
C TRP A 14 0.29 -46.59 -15.61
N SER A 15 -0.78 -47.32 -15.26
CA SER A 15 -1.30 -48.40 -16.11
C SER A 15 -2.03 -47.84 -17.35
N ARG A 16 -2.75 -46.73 -17.19
CA ARG A 16 -3.35 -45.99 -18.32
C ARG A 16 -2.28 -45.41 -19.25
N HIS A 17 -1.18 -44.86 -18.72
CA HIS A 17 -0.07 -44.38 -19.54
C HIS A 17 0.67 -45.48 -20.30
N ARG A 18 0.80 -46.71 -19.74
CA ARG A 18 1.36 -47.86 -20.48
C ARG A 18 0.43 -48.38 -21.57
N ALA A 19 -0.88 -48.42 -21.34
CA ALA A 19 -1.86 -48.81 -22.36
C ALA A 19 -1.87 -47.82 -23.53
N VAL A 20 -1.82 -46.51 -23.24
CA VAL A 20 -1.69 -45.45 -24.26
C VAL A 20 -0.35 -45.53 -25.00
N ARG A 21 0.75 -45.87 -24.31
CA ARG A 21 2.08 -46.09 -24.94
C ARG A 21 2.19 -47.38 -25.76
N GLN A 22 1.37 -48.39 -25.49
CA GLN A 22 1.37 -49.64 -26.27
C GLN A 22 0.44 -49.55 -27.48
N GLN A 23 -0.69 -48.83 -27.39
CA GLN A 23 -1.52 -48.53 -28.56
C GLN A 23 -0.84 -47.58 -29.56
N THR A 24 0.05 -46.71 -29.10
CA THR A 24 0.84 -45.82 -29.98
C THR A 24 2.04 -46.51 -30.64
N LYS A 25 2.36 -47.76 -30.29
CA LYS A 25 3.49 -48.51 -30.86
C LYS A 25 3.13 -49.45 -32.02
N SER A 26 1.84 -49.62 -32.36
CA SER A 26 1.40 -50.49 -33.46
C SER A 26 0.80 -49.76 -34.67
N MET A 27 0.88 -48.43 -34.74
CA MET A 27 0.54 -47.65 -35.94
C MET A 27 1.81 -47.08 -36.57
N SER A 28 2.58 -47.97 -37.16
CA SER A 28 3.58 -47.63 -38.17
C SER A 28 2.86 -47.38 -39.49
N SER A 29 2.27 -46.20 -39.63
CA SER A 29 1.88 -45.63 -40.93
C SER A 29 2.42 -44.21 -40.99
N THR A 30 3.63 -44.07 -41.52
CA THR A 30 4.13 -42.79 -42.01
C THR A 30 3.29 -42.40 -43.22
N GLU A 31 2.28 -41.55 -43.03
CA GLU A 31 1.78 -40.59 -44.02
C GLU A 31 0.59 -39.84 -43.43
N GLY A 32 0.79 -38.54 -43.13
CA GLY A 32 -0.25 -37.68 -42.57
C GLY A 32 0.12 -36.93 -41.30
N MET A 33 1.39 -36.57 -41.07
CA MET A 33 1.63 -35.33 -40.30
C MET A 33 1.19 -34.21 -41.23
N GLU A 34 -0.03 -33.68 -41.03
CA GLU A 34 -0.47 -32.44 -41.68
C GLU A 34 0.68 -31.43 -41.51
N LYS A 35 1.30 -31.03 -42.63
CA LYS A 35 2.39 -30.05 -42.60
C LYS A 35 1.84 -28.83 -41.87
N ILE A 36 2.49 -28.47 -40.75
CA ILE A 36 2.15 -27.24 -40.01
C ILE A 36 2.06 -26.14 -41.06
N PRO A 37 0.92 -25.43 -41.16
CA PRO A 37 0.78 -24.37 -42.15
C PRO A 37 1.97 -23.42 -42.05
N GLN A 38 2.65 -23.17 -43.16
CA GLN A 38 3.89 -22.38 -43.16
C GLN A 38 3.68 -21.00 -42.51
N ILE A 39 2.47 -20.47 -42.62
CA ILE A 39 2.03 -19.23 -41.96
C ILE A 39 2.10 -19.35 -40.43
N ALA A 40 1.64 -20.46 -39.86
CA ALA A 40 1.70 -20.71 -38.42
C ALA A 40 3.13 -20.92 -37.93
N ALA A 41 3.96 -21.65 -38.70
CA ALA A 41 5.37 -21.84 -38.38
C ALA A 41 6.13 -20.51 -38.38
N ASN A 42 5.95 -19.70 -39.42
CA ASN A 42 6.59 -18.39 -39.54
C ASN A 42 6.12 -17.40 -38.45
N ALA A 43 4.83 -17.46 -38.04
CA ALA A 43 4.29 -16.58 -37.01
C ALA A 43 4.79 -16.90 -35.59
N VAL A 44 5.04 -18.18 -35.28
CA VAL A 44 5.50 -18.61 -33.94
C VAL A 44 7.02 -18.65 -33.83
N SER A 45 7.73 -18.92 -34.93
CA SER A 45 9.19 -19.03 -34.97
C SER A 45 9.90 -17.76 -35.44
N VAL A 46 9.31 -16.60 -35.17
CA VAL A 46 9.97 -15.31 -35.44
C VAL A 46 11.25 -15.22 -34.62
N GLN A 47 12.38 -14.95 -35.28
CA GLN A 47 13.66 -14.76 -34.61
C GLN A 47 13.66 -13.42 -33.85
N SER A 48 13.93 -13.47 -32.55
CA SER A 48 13.99 -12.26 -31.72
C SER A 48 15.27 -11.47 -31.98
N GLU A 49 15.17 -10.15 -31.87
CA GLU A 49 16.33 -9.28 -31.73
C GLU A 49 17.06 -9.54 -30.40
N LYS A 50 18.31 -9.06 -30.30
CA LYS A 50 19.05 -9.12 -29.03
C LYS A 50 18.52 -8.07 -28.08
N MET A 51 18.36 -8.45 -26.82
CA MET A 51 18.02 -7.50 -25.75
C MET A 51 19.18 -6.51 -25.50
N PRO A 52 18.88 -5.27 -25.09
CA PRO A 52 19.88 -4.31 -24.63
C PRO A 52 20.77 -4.87 -23.51
N SER A 53 22.02 -4.43 -23.42
CA SER A 53 22.98 -4.92 -22.42
C SER A 53 22.65 -4.49 -20.99
N ASP A 54 21.92 -3.39 -20.83
CA ASP A 54 21.41 -2.86 -19.56
C ASP A 54 20.02 -3.41 -19.20
N ALA A 55 19.47 -4.32 -20.04
CA ALA A 55 18.18 -4.94 -19.76
C ALA A 55 18.24 -5.75 -18.46
N VAL A 56 17.37 -5.42 -17.52
CA VAL A 56 17.27 -6.10 -16.24
C VAL A 56 16.54 -7.43 -16.42
N GLN A 57 17.22 -8.54 -16.11
CA GLN A 57 16.62 -9.86 -16.14
C GLN A 57 15.64 -10.06 -14.98
N VAL A 58 14.53 -10.73 -15.26
CA VAL A 58 13.56 -11.11 -14.23
C VAL A 58 14.18 -12.18 -13.33
N LYS A 59 14.25 -11.90 -12.04
CA LYS A 59 14.76 -12.80 -11.00
C LYS A 59 14.10 -12.49 -9.67
N GLY A 60 13.44 -13.49 -9.09
CA GLY A 60 12.88 -13.40 -7.73
C GLY A 60 13.89 -13.74 -6.65
N TYR A 61 13.47 -13.61 -5.39
CA TYR A 61 14.25 -14.05 -4.24
C TYR A 61 14.37 -15.58 -4.19
N ASP A 62 15.58 -16.10 -4.00
CA ASP A 62 15.83 -17.53 -3.80
C ASP A 62 15.85 -17.85 -2.30
N PHE A 63 14.88 -18.63 -1.81
CA PHE A 63 14.81 -19.01 -0.39
C PHE A 63 15.86 -20.04 0.03
N ASN A 64 16.56 -20.70 -0.91
CA ASN A 64 17.67 -21.60 -0.58
C ASN A 64 18.87 -20.85 0.02
N GLN A 65 18.95 -19.53 -0.16
CA GLN A 65 19.98 -18.68 0.46
C GLN A 65 19.63 -18.27 1.91
N GLY A 66 18.54 -18.79 2.47
CA GLY A 66 18.00 -18.42 3.79
C GLY A 66 16.85 -17.42 3.72
N PHE A 67 16.34 -16.99 4.88
CA PHE A 67 15.32 -15.96 4.98
C PHE A 67 15.95 -14.62 5.38
N ASP A 68 15.86 -13.65 4.48
CA ASP A 68 16.29 -12.26 4.68
C ASP A 68 15.23 -11.31 4.10
N PHE A 69 14.52 -10.62 4.97
CA PHE A 69 13.42 -9.73 4.57
C PHE A 69 13.90 -8.54 3.74
N HIS A 70 15.09 -8.02 4.02
CA HIS A 70 15.64 -6.89 3.29
C HIS A 70 15.96 -7.29 1.84
N LYS A 71 16.64 -8.42 1.66
CA LYS A 71 16.95 -8.96 0.32
C LYS A 71 15.68 -9.39 -0.43
N LEU A 72 14.67 -9.91 0.28
CA LEU A 72 13.37 -10.19 -0.31
C LEU A 72 12.75 -8.92 -0.90
N MET A 73 12.68 -7.83 -0.12
CA MET A 73 12.13 -6.56 -0.60
C MET A 73 12.96 -5.94 -1.73
N GLN A 74 14.29 -6.04 -1.69
CA GLN A 74 15.15 -5.60 -2.79
C GLN A 74 14.85 -6.34 -4.11
N SER A 75 14.60 -7.66 -4.03
CA SER A 75 14.31 -8.47 -5.22
C SER A 75 13.02 -8.07 -5.94
N TYR A 76 12.13 -7.30 -5.30
CA TYR A 76 10.87 -6.88 -5.92
C TYR A 76 11.09 -6.05 -7.19
N LYS A 77 12.19 -5.28 -7.28
CA LYS A 77 12.57 -4.55 -8.51
C LYS A 77 12.70 -5.47 -9.73
N THR A 78 13.20 -6.69 -9.53
CA THR A 78 13.45 -7.68 -10.59
C THR A 78 12.39 -8.80 -10.62
N THR A 79 11.34 -8.71 -9.80
CA THR A 79 10.30 -9.75 -9.71
C THR A 79 9.22 -9.64 -10.78
N GLY A 80 8.88 -8.41 -11.20
CA GLY A 80 7.86 -8.14 -12.22
C GLY A 80 6.53 -7.62 -11.65
N PHE A 81 5.67 -7.11 -12.53
CA PHE A 81 4.34 -6.58 -12.21
C PHE A 81 4.36 -5.52 -11.08
N GLN A 82 3.43 -5.60 -10.12
CA GLN A 82 3.35 -4.63 -9.02
C GLN A 82 4.53 -4.70 -8.06
N ALA A 83 5.23 -5.83 -7.97
CA ALA A 83 6.45 -5.92 -7.17
C ALA A 83 7.51 -4.94 -7.70
N THR A 84 7.70 -4.86 -9.03
CA THR A 84 8.62 -3.90 -9.63
C THR A 84 8.24 -2.45 -9.33
N ASN A 85 6.94 -2.13 -9.35
CA ASN A 85 6.47 -0.79 -8.99
C ASN A 85 6.74 -0.47 -7.51
N PHE A 86 6.54 -1.43 -6.61
CA PHE A 86 6.84 -1.25 -5.19
C PHE A 86 8.35 -1.02 -4.95
N GLY A 87 9.21 -1.80 -5.60
CA GLY A 87 10.67 -1.61 -5.52
C GLY A 87 11.11 -0.23 -6.04
N LYS A 88 10.53 0.23 -7.16
CA LYS A 88 10.77 1.59 -7.68
C LYS A 88 10.29 2.68 -6.72
N ALA A 89 9.14 2.49 -6.07
CA ALA A 89 8.61 3.44 -5.10
C ALA A 89 9.53 3.59 -3.88
N ILE A 90 10.11 2.50 -3.37
CA ILE A 90 11.11 2.55 -2.28
C ILE A 90 12.31 3.40 -2.69
N GLU A 91 12.85 3.20 -3.89
CA GLU A 91 14.00 3.98 -4.37
C GLU A 91 13.68 5.46 -4.48
N GLU A 92 12.50 5.79 -5.00
CA GLU A 92 12.12 7.19 -5.16
C GLU A 92 11.89 7.89 -3.81
N ILE A 93 11.24 7.23 -2.86
CA ILE A 93 11.08 7.76 -1.49
C ILE A 93 12.45 7.95 -0.82
N ASN A 94 13.38 7.00 -0.98
CA ASN A 94 14.73 7.15 -0.44
C ASN A 94 15.45 8.36 -1.06
N LYS A 95 15.34 8.58 -2.37
CA LYS A 95 15.90 9.79 -3.01
C LYS A 95 15.31 11.06 -2.44
N MET A 96 13.99 11.12 -2.21
CA MET A 96 13.34 12.29 -1.59
C MET A 96 13.88 12.56 -0.18
N LEU A 97 14.01 11.50 0.64
CA LEU A 97 14.54 11.60 2.01
C LEU A 97 16.01 12.01 2.03
N GLU A 98 16.84 11.46 1.16
CA GLU A 98 18.24 11.89 1.03
C GLU A 98 18.35 13.33 0.54
N ALA A 99 17.56 13.71 -0.48
CA ALA A 99 17.50 15.08 -0.97
C ALA A 99 17.07 16.07 0.11
N LYS A 100 16.15 15.67 1.01
CA LYS A 100 15.71 16.48 2.16
C LYS A 100 16.81 16.74 3.17
N LYS A 101 17.70 15.78 3.41
CA LYS A 101 18.82 15.88 4.37
C LYS A 101 19.94 16.81 3.90
N ILE A 102 20.02 17.08 2.59
CA ILE A 102 21.01 18.00 2.03
C ILE A 102 20.73 19.40 2.59
N PRO A 103 21.72 20.07 3.21
CA PRO A 103 21.57 21.45 3.67
C PRO A 103 21.23 22.39 2.51
N LEU A 104 20.42 23.41 2.79
CA LEU A 104 20.17 24.47 1.82
C LEU A 104 21.47 25.24 1.52
N SER A 105 21.60 25.73 0.28
CA SER A 105 22.69 26.64 -0.04
C SER A 105 22.53 27.97 0.71
N GLU A 106 23.65 28.64 0.99
CA GLU A 106 23.66 29.94 1.68
C GLU A 106 22.79 30.98 0.97
N GLU A 107 22.71 30.91 -0.36
CA GLU A 107 21.87 31.77 -1.19
C GLU A 107 20.38 31.61 -0.86
N VAL A 108 19.88 30.36 -0.82
CA VAL A 108 18.47 30.07 -0.50
C VAL A 108 18.15 30.43 0.96
N VAL A 109 19.12 30.32 1.87
CA VAL A 109 18.94 30.74 3.26
C VAL A 109 18.74 32.25 3.35
N ARG A 110 19.52 33.05 2.60
CA ARG A 110 19.41 34.51 2.58
C ARG A 110 18.08 35.00 1.99
N GLU A 111 17.52 34.28 1.01
CA GLU A 111 16.24 34.64 0.37
C GLU A 111 15.01 34.42 1.28
N GLY A 112 15.18 33.72 2.40
CA GLY A 112 14.13 33.42 3.35
C GLY A 112 13.63 31.98 3.24
N THR A 113 13.62 31.28 4.38
CA THR A 113 13.30 29.86 4.48
C THR A 113 11.96 29.61 5.18
N ALA A 114 11.20 30.67 5.47
CA ALA A 114 9.94 30.55 6.19
C ALA A 114 8.86 29.97 5.28
N LEU A 115 8.50 28.71 5.53
CA LEU A 115 7.26 28.14 5.02
C LEU A 115 6.12 28.70 5.89
N ASN A 116 5.50 29.78 5.40
CA ASN A 116 4.34 30.48 5.99
C ASN A 116 3.23 29.47 6.40
N PRO A 117 2.49 29.61 7.52
CA PRO A 117 2.63 30.57 8.63
C PRO A 117 3.18 29.95 9.94
N VAL A 118 3.69 28.72 9.94
CA VAL A 118 4.00 27.97 11.19
C VAL A 118 5.47 28.01 11.63
N GLY A 119 6.31 28.85 11.02
CA GLY A 119 7.73 28.95 11.38
C GLY A 119 8.54 27.69 11.07
N ARG A 120 8.06 26.85 10.13
CA ARG A 120 8.78 25.65 9.68
C ARG A 120 9.95 26.03 8.78
N GLU A 121 11.12 25.51 9.10
CA GLU A 121 12.32 25.67 8.28
C GLU A 121 12.18 24.92 6.95
N LYS A 122 12.51 25.60 5.86
CA LYS A 122 12.61 24.99 4.53
C LYS A 122 13.75 23.96 4.51
N THR A 123 13.50 22.84 3.85
CA THR A 123 14.51 21.82 3.53
C THR A 123 14.73 21.74 2.03
N ASN A 124 15.81 21.10 1.59
CA ASN A 124 16.17 21.00 0.17
C ASN A 124 15.21 20.14 -0.67
N CYS A 125 14.37 19.32 -0.03
CA CYS A 125 13.20 18.68 -0.64
C CYS A 125 11.99 18.90 0.27
N THR A 126 10.88 19.39 -0.28
CA THR A 126 9.60 19.53 0.44
C THR A 126 8.71 18.35 0.10
N ILE A 127 8.38 17.52 1.09
CA ILE A 127 7.65 16.27 0.91
C ILE A 127 6.19 16.45 1.33
N PHE A 128 5.28 16.31 0.37
CA PHE A 128 3.83 16.34 0.57
C PHE A 128 3.29 14.91 0.68
N LEU A 129 2.59 14.61 1.77
CA LEU A 129 1.89 13.34 1.97
C LEU A 129 0.38 13.55 1.81
N GLY A 130 -0.21 12.88 0.82
CA GLY A 130 -1.66 12.83 0.61
C GLY A 130 -2.23 11.47 1.03
N ILE A 131 -3.22 11.46 1.93
CA ILE A 131 -3.89 10.22 2.37
C ILE A 131 -5.41 10.40 2.48
N THR A 132 -6.15 9.34 2.18
CA THR A 132 -7.60 9.24 2.43
C THR A 132 -7.89 8.86 3.89
N SER A 133 -9.10 9.15 4.39
CA SER A 133 -9.49 8.89 5.79
C SER A 133 -9.30 7.44 6.23
N ASN A 134 -9.60 6.47 5.36
CA ASN A 134 -9.49 5.04 5.67
C ASN A 134 -8.06 4.59 6.06
N ILE A 135 -7.02 5.32 5.65
CA ILE A 135 -5.64 5.10 6.11
C ILE A 135 -5.55 5.35 7.62
N ILE A 136 -6.17 6.43 8.10
CA ILE A 136 -6.24 6.76 9.52
C ILE A 136 -7.21 5.85 10.27
N SER A 137 -8.31 5.39 9.65
CA SER A 137 -9.15 4.35 10.25
C SER A 137 -8.36 3.07 10.55
N SER A 138 -7.44 2.70 9.66
CA SER A 138 -6.60 1.50 9.78
C SER A 138 -5.43 1.66 10.78
N GLY A 139 -4.64 0.59 10.96
CA GLY A 139 -3.39 0.64 11.72
C GLY A 139 -2.23 1.34 11.00
N LEU A 140 -2.42 1.82 9.75
CA LEU A 140 -1.45 2.68 9.08
C LEU A 140 -1.34 4.05 9.75
N ARG A 141 -2.33 4.45 10.55
CA ARG A 141 -2.31 5.66 11.40
C ARG A 141 -1.02 5.77 12.21
N GLU A 142 -0.59 4.69 12.85
CA GLU A 142 0.64 4.65 13.64
C GLU A 142 1.88 4.90 12.77
N ILE A 143 1.90 4.41 11.53
CA ILE A 143 2.99 4.64 10.58
C ILE A 143 3.00 6.11 10.13
N VAL A 144 1.83 6.66 9.75
CA VAL A 144 1.71 8.07 9.35
C VAL A 144 2.14 9.02 10.48
N ARG A 145 1.68 8.76 11.72
CA ARG A 145 2.09 9.49 12.92
C ARG A 145 3.61 9.46 13.11
N SER A 146 4.28 8.36 12.78
CA SER A 146 5.75 8.28 12.85
C SER A 146 6.45 9.20 11.84
N PHE A 147 5.89 9.34 10.63
CA PHE A 147 6.45 10.21 9.61
C PHE A 147 6.40 11.68 10.05
N TRP A 148 5.29 12.09 10.67
CA TRP A 148 5.14 13.44 11.21
C TRP A 148 6.02 13.66 12.45
N GLN A 149 5.98 12.73 13.42
CA GLN A 149 6.74 12.84 14.67
C GLN A 149 8.26 12.93 14.44
N HIS A 150 8.79 12.23 13.44
CA HIS A 150 10.21 12.24 13.10
C HIS A 150 10.57 13.24 12.00
N ASN A 151 9.67 14.18 11.68
CA ASN A 151 9.89 15.26 10.72
C ASN A 151 10.29 14.79 9.31
N LEU A 152 9.79 13.63 8.88
CA LEU A 152 10.09 13.03 7.58
C LEU A 152 9.29 13.67 6.44
N ILE A 153 8.15 14.29 6.76
CA ILE A 153 7.25 14.95 5.81
C ILE A 153 7.03 16.41 6.20
N ASP A 154 6.70 17.25 5.22
CA ASP A 154 6.58 18.70 5.39
C ASP A 154 5.15 19.22 5.36
N CYS A 155 4.30 18.56 4.58
CA CYS A 155 2.91 18.93 4.41
C CYS A 155 2.05 17.68 4.33
N MET A 156 0.89 17.72 4.97
CA MET A 156 -0.09 16.64 4.91
C MET A 156 -1.40 17.18 4.34
N VAL A 157 -1.97 16.42 3.41
CA VAL A 157 -3.31 16.66 2.88
C VAL A 157 -4.15 15.42 3.16
N THR A 158 -5.26 15.60 3.86
CA THR A 158 -6.22 14.54 4.10
C THR A 158 -7.64 15.08 4.12
N THR A 159 -8.61 14.17 4.12
CA THR A 159 -10.04 14.46 4.25
C THR A 159 -10.45 14.61 5.72
N ALA A 160 -11.61 15.17 6.02
CA ALA A 160 -12.12 15.34 7.40
C ALA A 160 -12.01 14.07 8.26
N GLY A 161 -12.40 12.92 7.71
CA GLY A 161 -12.27 11.61 8.38
C GLY A 161 -10.84 11.28 8.84
N GLY A 162 -9.82 11.74 8.12
CA GLY A 162 -8.42 11.53 8.51
C GLY A 162 -7.98 12.36 9.71
N ILE A 163 -8.70 13.45 10.03
CA ILE A 163 -8.45 14.28 11.21
C ILE A 163 -9.29 13.77 12.39
N GLU A 164 -10.61 13.65 12.21
CA GLU A 164 -11.51 13.28 13.31
C GLU A 164 -11.21 11.87 13.84
N GLU A 165 -10.89 10.90 12.97
CA GLU A 165 -10.61 9.54 13.42
C GLU A 165 -9.27 9.41 14.15
N ASP A 166 -8.29 10.26 13.84
CA ASP A 166 -7.02 10.30 14.59
C ASP A 166 -7.26 10.77 16.03
N ILE A 167 -8.03 11.84 16.20
CA ILE A 167 -8.43 12.37 17.51
C ILE A 167 -9.29 11.36 18.26
N MET A 168 -10.31 10.79 17.60
CA MET A 168 -11.20 9.80 18.20
C MET A 168 -10.43 8.59 18.74
N LYS A 169 -9.36 8.15 18.06
CA LYS A 169 -8.51 7.05 18.51
C LYS A 169 -7.72 7.34 19.80
N CYS A 170 -7.54 8.62 20.15
CA CYS A 170 -7.00 9.01 21.45
C CYS A 170 -8.05 8.92 22.57
N LEU A 171 -9.34 8.94 22.23
CA LEU A 171 -10.46 8.89 23.19
C LEU A 171 -11.02 7.47 23.37
N ALA A 172 -11.11 6.71 22.29
CA ALA A 172 -11.63 5.35 22.29
C ALA A 172 -11.13 4.54 21.08
N PRO A 173 -10.92 3.22 21.22
CA PRO A 173 -10.39 2.38 20.15
C PRO A 173 -11.42 2.11 19.03
N SER A 174 -10.91 1.72 17.87
CA SER A 174 -11.66 1.05 16.81
C SER A 174 -11.34 -0.44 16.80
N TYR A 175 -12.22 -1.27 16.24
CA TYR A 175 -12.12 -2.72 16.31
C TYR A 175 -12.11 -3.39 14.94
N LEU A 176 -11.51 -4.57 14.84
CA LEU A 176 -11.63 -5.41 13.65
C LEU A 176 -13.04 -6.03 13.57
N GLY A 177 -13.58 -6.06 12.36
CA GLY A 177 -14.82 -6.70 11.98
C GLY A 177 -14.66 -7.44 10.65
N ASP A 178 -15.72 -7.45 9.83
CA ASP A 178 -15.74 -8.15 8.54
C ASP A 178 -16.56 -7.34 7.52
N PHE A 179 -16.13 -7.35 6.25
CA PHE A 179 -16.82 -6.68 5.15
C PHE A 179 -18.26 -7.16 4.94
N ARG A 180 -18.58 -8.38 5.40
CA ARG A 180 -19.87 -9.05 5.22
C ARG A 180 -20.87 -8.79 6.35
N LEU A 181 -20.48 -8.04 7.39
CA LEU A 181 -21.40 -7.67 8.47
C LEU A 181 -22.58 -6.87 7.92
N LYS A 182 -23.80 -7.21 8.36
CA LYS A 182 -25.03 -6.58 7.86
C LYS A 182 -25.25 -5.24 8.55
N ASP A 183 -25.26 -4.16 7.76
CA ASP A 183 -25.42 -2.79 8.28
C ASP A 183 -26.72 -2.58 9.06
N LYS A 184 -27.80 -3.28 8.69
CA LYS A 184 -29.06 -3.24 9.45
C LYS A 184 -28.86 -3.67 10.91
N GLU A 185 -28.12 -4.75 11.14
CA GLU A 185 -27.84 -5.26 12.49
C GLU A 185 -26.87 -4.35 13.24
N LEU A 186 -25.82 -3.87 12.56
CA LEU A 186 -24.87 -2.93 13.14
C LEU A 186 -25.54 -1.63 13.59
N ARG A 187 -26.44 -1.09 12.76
CA ARG A 187 -27.19 0.12 13.08
C ARG A 187 -28.04 -0.04 14.32
N THR A 188 -28.72 -1.19 14.49
CA THR A 188 -29.51 -1.47 15.71
C THR A 188 -28.66 -1.55 16.99
N LYS A 189 -27.35 -1.77 16.84
CA LYS A 189 -26.39 -1.85 17.95
C LYS A 189 -25.57 -0.57 18.13
N GLY A 190 -25.82 0.48 17.33
CA GLY A 190 -25.02 1.70 17.36
C GLY A 190 -23.55 1.49 16.95
N LEU A 191 -23.30 0.59 16.00
CA LEU A 191 -21.98 0.31 15.47
C LEU A 191 -21.86 0.83 14.04
N ASN A 192 -20.81 1.62 13.77
CA ASN A 192 -20.50 2.11 12.43
C ASN A 192 -19.41 1.24 11.79
N ARG A 193 -19.52 0.97 10.49
CA ARG A 193 -18.58 0.11 9.77
C ARG A 193 -17.76 0.91 8.77
N ILE A 194 -16.45 0.68 8.77
CA ILE A 194 -15.50 1.22 7.79
C ILE A 194 -14.77 0.04 7.17
N GLY A 195 -15.27 -0.47 6.04
CA GLY A 195 -14.74 -1.71 5.45
C GLY A 195 -14.92 -2.92 6.36
N ASN A 196 -13.79 -3.45 6.89
CA ASN A 196 -13.75 -4.48 7.92
C ASN A 196 -13.38 -3.93 9.32
N LEU A 197 -13.59 -2.65 9.56
CA LEU A 197 -13.39 -2.02 10.87
C LEU A 197 -14.74 -1.61 11.46
N ILE A 198 -14.81 -1.55 12.79
CA ILE A 198 -15.99 -1.16 13.57
C ILE A 198 -15.64 -0.02 14.51
N VAL A 199 -16.46 1.03 14.49
CA VAL A 199 -16.38 2.21 15.35
C VAL A 199 -17.69 2.33 16.13
N PRO A 200 -17.70 2.09 17.45
CA PRO A 200 -18.89 2.30 18.27
C PRO A 200 -19.35 3.76 18.25
N ASN A 201 -20.67 4.00 18.27
CA ASN A 201 -21.24 5.35 18.36
C ASN A 201 -20.73 6.14 19.56
N GLU A 202 -20.43 5.47 20.67
CA GLU A 202 -19.86 6.10 21.87
C GLU A 202 -18.56 6.88 21.57
N ASN A 203 -17.77 6.45 20.59
CA ASN A 203 -16.58 7.17 20.19
C ASN A 203 -16.91 8.57 19.65
N TYR A 204 -18.02 8.70 18.90
CA TYR A 204 -18.47 9.99 18.39
C TYR A 204 -19.05 10.87 19.50
N CYS A 205 -19.76 10.29 20.47
CA CYS A 205 -20.23 11.02 21.65
C CYS A 205 -19.04 11.59 22.46
N LYS A 206 -18.00 10.77 22.70
CA LYS A 206 -16.76 11.23 23.35
C LYS A 206 -16.05 12.33 22.57
N PHE A 207 -16.05 12.23 21.24
CA PHE A 207 -15.48 13.26 20.39
C PHE A 207 -16.27 14.57 20.44
N GLU A 208 -17.60 14.50 20.44
CA GLU A 208 -18.47 15.66 20.62
C GLU A 208 -18.20 16.35 21.97
N ASP A 209 -18.21 15.59 23.07
CA ASP A 209 -17.93 16.10 24.42
C ASP A 209 -16.56 16.79 24.51
N TRP A 210 -15.55 16.25 23.81
CA TRP A 210 -14.21 16.82 23.76
C TRP A 210 -14.10 18.05 22.85
N CYS A 211 -14.76 18.03 21.69
CA CYS A 211 -14.62 19.03 20.64
C CYS A 211 -15.43 20.30 20.93
N LEU A 212 -16.66 20.16 21.44
CA LEU A 212 -17.58 21.29 21.63
C LEU A 212 -16.99 22.45 22.45
N PRO A 213 -16.36 22.23 23.63
CA PRO A 213 -15.75 23.31 24.39
C PRO A 213 -14.62 24.04 23.64
N ILE A 214 -13.90 23.33 22.76
CA ILE A 214 -12.86 23.92 21.93
C ILE A 214 -13.48 24.82 20.86
N LEU A 215 -14.57 24.36 20.22
CA LEU A 215 -15.31 25.15 19.23
C LEU A 215 -15.91 26.41 19.83
N ASP A 216 -16.46 26.34 21.04
CA ASP A 216 -16.97 27.52 21.76
C ASP A 216 -15.86 28.56 21.96
N LYS A 217 -14.67 28.11 22.39
CA LYS A 217 -13.51 28.99 22.55
C LYS A 217 -13.03 29.56 21.21
N MET A 218 -12.98 28.75 20.15
CA MET A 218 -12.61 29.22 18.81
C MET A 218 -13.57 30.29 18.29
N LYS A 219 -14.88 30.14 18.54
CA LYS A 219 -15.89 31.15 18.19
C LYS A 219 -15.63 32.46 18.95
N LEU A 220 -15.35 32.37 20.24
CA LEU A 220 -15.01 33.51 21.10
C LEU A 220 -13.78 34.27 20.56
N GLU A 221 -12.71 33.54 20.24
CA GLU A 221 -11.48 34.08 19.65
C GLU A 221 -11.74 34.71 18.26
N GLN A 222 -12.64 34.13 17.46
CA GLN A 222 -13.05 34.73 16.19
C GLN A 222 -13.77 36.07 16.38
N GLU A 223 -14.70 36.15 17.33
CA GLU A 223 -15.52 37.35 17.58
C GLU A 223 -14.74 38.46 18.27
N GLN A 224 -13.84 38.13 19.21
CA GLN A 224 -13.14 39.11 20.05
C GLN A 224 -11.76 39.49 19.52
N GLU A 225 -11.03 38.53 18.96
CA GLU A 225 -9.65 38.74 18.48
C GLU A 225 -9.58 38.84 16.95
N GLY A 226 -10.69 38.60 16.25
CA GLY A 226 -10.76 38.66 14.79
C GLY A 226 -10.04 37.52 14.09
N ILE A 227 -9.84 36.37 14.77
CA ILE A 227 -9.17 35.20 14.16
C ILE A 227 -9.99 34.69 12.97
N ASN A 228 -9.40 34.76 11.77
CA ASN A 228 -9.96 34.09 10.59
C ASN A 228 -9.52 32.62 10.56
N TRP A 229 -10.41 31.73 11.00
CA TRP A 229 -10.18 30.28 11.02
C TRP A 229 -10.15 29.69 9.61
N THR A 230 -9.13 28.88 9.36
CA THR A 230 -9.01 28.04 8.17
C THR A 230 -8.94 26.58 8.60
N PRO A 231 -9.18 25.60 7.70
CA PRO A 231 -9.04 24.19 8.05
C PRO A 231 -7.68 23.87 8.69
N SER A 232 -6.57 24.40 8.16
CA SER A 232 -5.24 24.19 8.72
C SER A 232 -5.05 24.79 10.12
N LYS A 233 -5.57 26.00 10.39
CA LYS A 233 -5.50 26.62 11.72
C LYS A 233 -6.33 25.84 12.74
N MET A 234 -7.53 25.39 12.34
CA MET A 234 -8.39 24.56 13.19
C MET A 234 -7.71 23.23 13.52
N ILE A 235 -7.19 22.51 12.51
CA ILE A 235 -6.48 21.24 12.73
C ILE A 235 -5.28 21.44 13.66
N SER A 236 -4.51 22.52 13.47
CA SER A 236 -3.39 22.87 14.37
C SER A 236 -3.81 23.19 15.80
N ARG A 237 -5.06 23.61 16.03
CA ARG A 237 -5.61 23.88 17.37
C ARG A 237 -6.13 22.62 18.05
N LEU A 238 -6.57 21.63 17.26
CA LEU A 238 -7.09 20.35 17.75
C LEU A 238 -5.99 19.33 18.09
N GLY A 239 -4.84 19.39 17.40
CA GLY A 239 -3.65 18.58 17.69
C GLY A 239 -2.83 19.11 18.84
#